data_AF-A0A8K0WQ10-F1
#
_entry.id   AF-A0A8K0WQ10-F1
#
_cell.length_a   1.000
_cell.length_b   1.000
_cell.length_c   1.000
_cell.angle_alpha   90.00
_cell.angle_beta   90.00
_cell.angle_gamma   90.00
#
_symmetry.space_group_name_H-M   'P 1'
#
loop_
_entity.id
_entity.type
_entity.pdbx_description
1 polymer ?
#
loop_
_entity_poly.entity_id
_entity_poly.type
_entity_poly.pdbx_seq_one_letter_code
_entity_poly.pdbx_strand_id
1 'polypeptide(L)'
;MSSVTITIPPLSAADDENLVLHVTELVNNVYGVAEGDIFKPPYSRTNQDEIRAMILNGQLALAYQEPESNANAEKSKGPIGCIQIKIFAPGRGRFGMLALNETYRGGGLGKKLVEFAEKYCLEKGCTFMHVEALVPTTFQHAFKLRLEAWYMRMGYKLTEIGSFAEDFPHLAPLLRGPTDYKMFEKRLV
;
A
#
# COMPACT_ATOMS: atom_id res chain seq x y z
N MET A 1 7.44 -12.40 18.95
CA MET A 1 6.97 -11.37 17.99
C MET A 1 5.75 -10.74 18.59
N SER A 2 5.81 -9.44 18.86
CA SER A 2 4.69 -8.67 19.41
C SER A 2 3.50 -8.74 18.43
N SER A 3 2.29 -8.97 18.94
CA SER A 3 1.09 -9.22 18.11
C SER A 3 0.66 -7.95 17.36
N VAL A 4 0.00 -8.10 16.20
CA VAL A 4 -0.42 -6.98 15.35
C VAL A 4 -1.90 -7.13 15.03
N THR A 5 -2.63 -6.04 15.22
CA THR A 5 -4.04 -5.92 14.80
C THR A 5 -4.12 -5.12 13.51
N ILE A 6 -4.92 -5.59 12.55
CA ILE A 6 -5.19 -4.90 11.29
C ILE A 6 -6.70 -4.68 11.20
N THR A 7 -7.11 -3.44 10.91
CA THR A 7 -8.54 -3.09 10.82
C THR A 7 -8.80 -2.02 9.77
N ILE A 8 -10.03 -1.98 9.25
CA ILE A 8 -10.56 -0.78 8.59
C ILE A 8 -11.04 0.16 9.71
N PRO A 9 -10.50 1.38 9.82
CA PRO A 9 -10.94 2.32 10.85
C PRO A 9 -12.39 2.74 10.59
N PRO A 10 -13.13 3.17 11.63
CA PRO A 10 -14.45 3.77 11.43
C PRO A 10 -14.33 5.05 10.59
N LEU A 11 -15.39 5.41 9.86
CA LEU A 11 -15.37 6.59 8.98
C LEU A 11 -15.08 7.90 9.75
N SER A 12 -15.52 7.99 11.01
CA SER A 12 -15.24 9.12 11.91
C SER A 12 -13.75 9.30 12.23
N ALA A 13 -12.91 8.31 11.94
CA ALA A 13 -11.47 8.45 12.09
C ALA A 13 -10.87 9.44 11.07
N ALA A 14 -11.62 9.83 10.03
CA ALA A 14 -11.21 10.88 9.10
C ALA A 14 -11.14 12.27 9.76
N ASP A 15 -11.84 12.46 10.89
CA ASP A 15 -11.82 13.70 11.68
C ASP A 15 -10.68 13.71 12.71
N ASP A 16 -9.95 12.60 12.88
CA ASP A 16 -8.77 12.54 13.74
C ASP A 16 -7.53 13.07 12.99
N GLU A 17 -7.28 14.36 13.16
CA GLU A 17 -6.15 15.08 12.57
C GLU A 17 -4.80 14.42 12.86
N ASN A 18 -4.59 13.88 14.06
CA ASN A 18 -3.32 13.25 14.41
C ASN A 18 -3.14 11.92 13.68
N LEU A 19 -4.20 11.13 13.58
CA LEU A 19 -4.18 9.88 12.82
C LEU A 19 -3.92 10.14 11.33
N VAL A 20 -4.65 11.08 10.74
CA VAL A 20 -4.53 11.45 9.32
C VAL A 20 -3.12 11.94 9.00
N LEU A 21 -2.57 12.83 9.84
CA LEU A 21 -1.20 13.32 9.69
C LEU A 21 -0.19 12.18 9.81
N HIS A 22 -0.29 11.34 10.84
CA HIS A 22 0.63 10.23 11.08
C HIS A 22 0.65 9.24 9.91
N VAL A 23 -0.52 8.88 9.36
CA VAL A 23 -0.59 7.99 8.19
C VAL A 23 -0.01 8.66 6.94
N THR A 24 -0.29 9.95 6.74
CA THR A 24 0.27 10.72 5.60
C THR A 24 1.79 10.72 5.63
N GLU A 25 2.39 11.00 6.80
CA GLU A 25 3.83 10.98 7.00
C GLU A 25 4.42 9.59 6.81
N LEU A 26 3.77 8.55 7.38
CA LEU A 26 4.20 7.17 7.20
C LEU A 26 4.28 6.78 5.72
N VAL A 27 3.23 7.07 4.94
CA VAL A 27 3.19 6.74 3.51
C VAL A 27 4.26 7.51 2.76
N ASN A 28 4.35 8.83 2.96
CA ASN A 28 5.30 9.67 2.23
C ASN A 28 6.75 9.34 2.57
N ASN A 29 7.06 8.97 3.82
CA ASN A 29 8.39 8.50 4.21
C ASN A 29 8.77 7.19 3.51
N VAL A 30 7.85 6.22 3.49
CA VAL A 30 8.10 4.92 2.82
C VAL A 30 8.29 5.09 1.31
N TYR A 31 7.42 5.87 0.67
CA TYR A 31 7.45 6.06 -0.78
C TYR A 31 8.54 7.04 -1.25
N GLY A 32 8.93 8.00 -0.42
CA GLY A 32 10.08 8.87 -0.70
C GLY A 32 11.39 8.09 -0.88
N VAL A 33 11.56 7.01 -0.11
CA VAL A 33 12.68 6.07 -0.27
C VAL A 33 12.43 5.09 -1.43
N ALA A 34 11.23 4.52 -1.52
CA ALA A 34 10.94 3.43 -2.46
C ALA A 34 10.77 3.87 -3.92
N GLU A 35 10.49 5.16 -4.17
CA GLU A 35 10.23 5.71 -5.51
C GLU A 35 11.00 7.02 -5.78
N GLY A 36 11.94 7.40 -4.91
CA GLY A 36 12.69 8.66 -5.03
C GLY A 36 13.59 8.76 -6.26
N ASP A 37 14.01 7.62 -6.82
CA ASP A 37 14.73 7.47 -8.09
C ASP A 37 13.79 7.28 -9.30
N ILE A 38 12.47 7.22 -9.08
CA ILE A 38 11.44 7.13 -10.11
C ILE A 38 10.79 8.50 -10.36
N PHE A 39 10.48 9.25 -9.29
CA PHE A 39 9.81 10.57 -9.38
C PHE A 39 10.78 11.74 -9.17
N LYS A 40 10.52 12.85 -9.86
CA LYS A 40 11.24 14.13 -9.69
C LYS A 40 10.76 14.84 -8.41
N PRO A 41 11.65 15.47 -7.63
CA PRO A 41 11.25 16.28 -6.49
C PRO A 41 10.67 17.65 -6.93
N PRO A 42 9.79 18.27 -6.13
CA PRO A 42 9.16 17.69 -4.94
C PRO A 42 8.09 16.66 -5.33
N TYR A 43 8.11 15.51 -4.66
CA TYR A 43 7.12 14.44 -4.83
C TYR A 43 6.65 13.97 -3.46
N SER A 44 5.34 13.89 -3.31
CA SER A 44 4.68 13.21 -2.19
C SER A 44 3.69 12.23 -2.76
N ARG A 45 3.65 11.03 -2.19
CA ARG A 45 2.80 9.94 -2.69
C ARG A 45 1.32 10.22 -2.43
N THR A 46 1.05 10.92 -1.32
CA THR A 46 -0.28 11.26 -0.83
C THR A 46 -0.25 12.57 -0.05
N ASN A 47 -1.43 13.10 0.23
CA ASN A 47 -1.66 14.21 1.17
C ASN A 47 -2.75 13.83 2.19
N GLN A 48 -3.01 14.70 3.16
CA GLN A 48 -4.00 14.45 4.22
C GLN A 48 -5.43 14.30 3.66
N ASP A 49 -5.80 15.07 2.63
CA ASP A 49 -7.14 15.02 2.04
C ASP A 49 -7.38 13.68 1.32
N GLU A 50 -6.36 13.15 0.65
CA GLU A 50 -6.39 11.81 0.08
C GLU A 50 -6.52 10.74 1.16
N ILE A 51 -5.79 10.85 2.28
CA ILE A 51 -5.93 9.91 3.40
C ILE A 51 -7.33 9.98 4.03
N ARG A 52 -7.87 11.19 4.26
CA ARG A 52 -9.26 11.38 4.73
C ARG A 52 -10.25 10.72 3.77
N ALA A 53 -10.10 10.96 2.47
CA ALA A 53 -10.96 10.37 1.46
C ALA A 53 -10.87 8.83 1.47
N MET A 54 -9.68 8.25 1.65
CA MET A 54 -9.55 6.79 1.75
C MET A 54 -10.25 6.23 2.99
N ILE A 55 -10.17 6.92 4.13
CA ILE A 55 -10.87 6.52 5.36
C ILE A 55 -12.39 6.63 5.16
N LEU A 56 -12.89 7.75 4.65
CA LEU A 56 -14.32 7.98 4.40
C LEU A 56 -14.93 6.98 3.41
N ASN A 57 -14.13 6.49 2.47
CA ASN A 57 -14.55 5.46 1.52
C ASN A 57 -14.39 4.03 2.06
N GLY A 58 -13.88 3.84 3.29
CA GLY A 58 -13.59 2.51 3.86
C GLY A 58 -12.51 1.74 3.10
N GLN A 59 -11.60 2.47 2.44
CA GLN A 59 -10.60 1.92 1.52
C GLN A 59 -9.21 1.79 2.15
N LEU A 60 -9.04 2.12 3.43
CA LEU A 60 -7.73 2.10 4.09
C LEU A 60 -7.75 1.12 5.26
N ALA A 61 -6.89 0.11 5.23
CA ALA A 61 -6.64 -0.72 6.41
C ALA A 61 -5.37 -0.25 7.13
N LEU A 62 -5.43 -0.21 8.45
CA LEU A 62 -4.37 0.27 9.34
C LEU A 62 -3.90 -0.87 10.25
N ALA A 63 -2.59 -1.01 10.39
CA ALA A 63 -1.96 -1.98 11.28
C ALA A 63 -1.43 -1.29 12.55
N TYR A 64 -1.73 -1.87 13.70
CA TYR A 64 -1.31 -1.40 15.01
C TYR A 64 -0.50 -2.47 15.73
N GLN A 65 0.55 -2.04 16.42
CA GLN A 65 1.30 -2.88 17.34
C GLN A 65 0.46 -3.09 18.61
N GLU A 66 0.20 -4.33 19.00
CA GLU A 66 -0.45 -4.59 20.29
C GLU A 66 0.51 -4.21 21.43
N PRO A 67 -0.01 -3.64 22.55
CA PRO A 67 0.80 -3.37 23.72
C PRO A 67 1.40 -4.66 24.27
N GLU A 68 2.68 -4.63 24.64
CA GLU A 68 3.21 -5.72 25.46
C GLU A 68 2.55 -5.66 26.84
N SER A 69 2.05 -6.80 27.31
CA SER A 69 1.20 -6.93 28.50
C SER A 69 1.81 -6.41 29.81
N ASN A 70 3.09 -6.00 29.81
CA ASN A 70 3.83 -5.52 30.98
C ASN A 70 4.40 -4.10 30.85
N ALA A 71 4.11 -3.36 29.78
CA ALA A 71 4.60 -1.99 29.63
C ALA A 71 3.56 -0.99 30.16
N ASN A 72 3.99 -0.06 31.02
CA ASN A 72 3.25 1.16 31.32
C ASN A 72 2.79 1.76 29.98
N ALA A 73 1.47 1.74 29.74
CA ALA A 73 0.88 2.05 28.46
C ALA A 73 1.03 3.55 28.16
N GLU A 74 2.22 3.96 27.72
CA GLU A 74 2.35 5.18 26.94
C GLU A 74 1.43 5.06 25.72
N LYS A 75 0.75 6.17 25.41
CA LYS A 75 -0.19 6.32 24.30
C LYS A 75 0.26 5.52 23.09
N SER A 76 -0.69 4.80 22.47
CA SER A 76 -0.43 4.02 21.26
C SER A 76 0.38 4.86 20.27
N LYS A 77 1.63 4.44 20.02
CA LYS A 77 2.34 4.85 18.79
C LYS A 77 1.35 4.55 17.67
N GLY A 78 1.02 5.55 16.85
CA GLY A 78 0.02 5.45 15.79
C GLY A 78 0.26 4.26 14.85
N PRO A 79 -0.59 4.04 13.83
CA PRO A 79 -0.48 2.87 12.98
C PRO A 79 0.95 2.69 12.42
N ILE A 80 1.45 1.45 12.46
CA ILE A 80 2.81 1.08 12.03
C ILE A 80 2.86 0.65 10.56
N GLY A 81 1.70 0.52 9.92
CA GLY A 81 1.54 0.18 8.51
C GLY A 81 0.14 0.44 8.00
N CYS A 82 -0.01 0.52 6.68
CA CYS A 82 -1.29 0.64 6.01
C CYS A 82 -1.29 -0.05 4.65
N ILE A 83 -2.49 -0.30 4.14
CA ILE A 83 -2.74 -0.79 2.79
C ILE A 83 -4.07 -0.21 2.29
N GLN A 84 -4.07 0.34 1.07
CA GLN A 84 -5.30 0.76 0.40
C GLN A 84 -5.95 -0.46 -0.27
N ILE A 85 -7.27 -0.60 -0.16
CA ILE A 85 -8.07 -1.66 -0.74
C ILE A 85 -9.23 -1.04 -1.50
N LYS A 86 -9.44 -1.45 -2.76
CA LYS A 86 -10.54 -0.95 -3.62
C LYS A 86 -11.19 -2.11 -4.35
N ILE A 87 -12.52 -2.17 -4.32
CA ILE A 87 -13.30 -2.97 -5.28
C ILE A 87 -13.53 -2.06 -6.47
N PHE A 88 -13.01 -2.43 -7.64
CA PHE A 88 -13.01 -1.53 -8.80
C PHE A 88 -13.83 -2.07 -9.97
N ALA A 89 -14.20 -3.36 -9.94
CA ALA A 89 -15.14 -3.97 -10.86
C ALA A 89 -15.83 -5.16 -10.17
N PRO A 90 -16.98 -5.64 -10.67
CA PRO A 90 -17.63 -6.84 -10.15
C PRO A 90 -16.65 -8.01 -10.03
N GLY A 91 -16.54 -8.59 -8.84
CA GLY A 91 -15.65 -9.70 -8.56
C GLY A 91 -14.16 -9.37 -8.53
N ARG A 92 -13.75 -8.10 -8.65
CA ARG A 92 -12.33 -7.69 -8.75
C ARG A 92 -11.98 -6.63 -7.69
N GLY A 93 -11.07 -7.02 -6.80
CA GLY A 93 -10.43 -6.14 -5.83
C GLY A 93 -9.02 -5.77 -6.27
N ARG A 94 -8.52 -4.63 -5.79
CA ARG A 94 -7.11 -4.27 -5.88
C ARG A 94 -6.62 -3.78 -4.53
N PHE A 95 -5.34 -3.99 -4.26
CA PHE A 95 -4.65 -3.28 -3.21
C PHE A 95 -3.55 -2.38 -3.79
N GLY A 96 -3.20 -1.36 -3.02
CA GLY A 96 -2.13 -0.43 -3.32
C GLY A 96 -1.67 0.27 -2.05
N MET A 97 -0.75 1.23 -2.17
CA MET A 97 -0.26 2.02 -1.03
C MET A 97 0.15 1.13 0.16
N LEU A 98 0.87 0.04 -0.11
CA LEU A 98 1.39 -0.83 0.93
C LEU A 98 2.60 -0.15 1.58
N ALA A 99 2.37 0.50 2.71
CA ALA A 99 3.39 1.23 3.45
C ALA A 99 3.55 0.66 4.86
N LEU A 100 4.78 0.43 5.29
CA LEU A 100 5.09 0.01 6.65
C LEU A 100 6.38 0.67 7.15
N ASN A 101 6.38 1.00 8.44
CA ASN A 101 7.53 1.58 9.11
C ASN A 101 8.73 0.62 8.99
N GLU A 102 9.91 1.17 8.68
CA GLU A 102 11.11 0.40 8.35
C GLU A 102 11.54 -0.57 9.46
N THR A 103 11.33 -0.19 10.72
CA THR A 103 11.62 -1.03 11.89
C THR A 103 10.81 -2.33 11.91
N TYR A 104 9.70 -2.41 11.16
CA TYR A 104 8.84 -3.59 11.07
C TYR A 104 8.97 -4.34 9.73
N ARG A 105 9.94 -3.97 8.89
CA ARG A 105 10.26 -4.72 7.65
C ARG A 105 10.90 -6.06 8.00
N GLY A 106 10.68 -7.06 7.14
CA GLY A 106 11.21 -8.42 7.35
C GLY A 106 10.50 -9.25 8.44
N GLY A 107 9.65 -8.63 9.28
CA GLY A 107 8.89 -9.32 10.34
C GLY A 107 7.55 -9.93 9.90
N GLY A 108 7.26 -9.98 8.59
CA GLY A 108 6.01 -10.54 8.06
C GLY A 108 4.80 -9.59 8.04
N LEU A 109 4.92 -8.35 8.53
CA LEU A 109 3.84 -7.37 8.55
C LEU A 109 3.24 -7.09 7.15
N GLY A 110 4.10 -6.89 6.14
CA GLY A 110 3.64 -6.66 4.77
C GLY A 110 2.80 -7.83 4.23
N LYS A 111 3.17 -9.06 4.57
CA LYS A 111 2.39 -10.25 4.20
C LYS A 111 1.04 -10.26 4.90
N LYS A 112 0.99 -9.97 6.21
CA LYS A 112 -0.27 -9.87 6.97
C LYS A 112 -1.22 -8.80 6.42
N LEU A 113 -0.69 -7.64 5.99
CA LEU A 113 -1.49 -6.57 5.36
C LEU A 113 -2.10 -7.04 4.03
N VAL A 114 -1.34 -7.73 3.19
CA VAL A 114 -1.86 -8.26 1.92
C VAL A 114 -2.88 -9.38 2.18
N GLU A 115 -2.62 -10.30 3.12
CA GLU A 115 -3.58 -11.34 3.50
C GLU A 115 -4.89 -10.75 4.06
N PHE A 116 -4.80 -9.67 4.85
CA PHE A 116 -5.97 -8.92 5.29
C PHE A 116 -6.76 -8.34 4.10
N ALA A 117 -6.07 -7.72 3.13
CA ALA A 117 -6.72 -7.19 1.94
C ALA A 117 -7.37 -8.27 1.08
N GLU A 118 -6.69 -9.40 0.88
CA GLU A 118 -7.23 -10.57 0.15
C GLU A 118 -8.52 -11.08 0.82
N LYS A 119 -8.49 -11.28 2.14
CA LYS A 119 -9.66 -11.70 2.91
C LYS A 119 -10.80 -10.68 2.83
N TYR A 120 -10.49 -9.39 3.00
CA TYR A 120 -11.48 -8.31 2.91
C TYR A 120 -12.17 -8.30 1.54
N CYS A 121 -11.41 -8.43 0.45
CA CYS A 121 -11.97 -8.50 -0.89
C CYS A 121 -12.81 -9.76 -1.11
N LEU A 122 -12.37 -10.92 -0.61
CA LEU A 122 -13.13 -12.17 -0.69
C LEU A 122 -14.49 -12.04 0.03
N GLU A 123 -14.52 -11.46 1.24
CA GLU A 123 -15.74 -11.19 2.01
C GLU A 123 -16.69 -10.22 1.29
N LYS A 124 -16.16 -9.39 0.39
CA LYS A 124 -16.94 -8.48 -0.47
C LYS A 124 -17.32 -9.11 -1.82
N GLY A 125 -17.12 -10.41 -2.00
CA GLY A 125 -17.49 -11.14 -3.20
C GLY A 125 -16.47 -11.04 -4.34
N CYS A 126 -15.24 -10.58 -4.08
CA CYS A 126 -14.18 -10.61 -5.08
C CYS A 126 -13.67 -12.04 -5.28
N THR A 127 -13.38 -12.38 -6.54
CA THR A 127 -12.75 -13.63 -6.94
C THR A 127 -11.29 -13.43 -7.37
N PHE A 128 -10.89 -12.18 -7.62
CA PHE A 128 -9.52 -11.80 -7.94
C PHE A 128 -9.05 -10.61 -7.12
N MET A 129 -7.77 -10.62 -6.76
CA MET A 129 -7.03 -9.50 -6.20
C MET A 129 -5.93 -9.06 -7.16
N HIS A 130 -5.86 -7.75 -7.40
CA HIS A 130 -4.85 -7.15 -8.28
C HIS A 130 -3.92 -6.21 -7.53
N VAL A 131 -2.72 -6.07 -8.06
CA VAL A 131 -1.76 -5.06 -7.64
C VAL A 131 -0.96 -4.57 -8.84
N GLU A 132 -0.70 -3.26 -8.86
CA GLU A 132 0.11 -2.60 -9.87
C GLU A 132 1.44 -2.16 -9.25
N ALA A 133 2.53 -2.31 -10.00
CA ALA A 133 3.85 -1.82 -9.61
C ALA A 133 4.49 -1.02 -10.74
N LEU A 134 4.80 0.25 -10.47
CA LEU A 134 5.60 1.08 -11.37
C LEU A 134 7.05 0.58 -11.43
N VAL A 135 7.59 0.47 -12.65
CA VAL A 135 8.93 -0.02 -12.93
C VAL A 135 9.62 0.88 -13.98
N PRO A 136 10.75 1.50 -13.67
CA PRO A 136 11.56 2.19 -14.68
C PRO A 136 12.02 1.22 -15.77
N THR A 137 12.05 1.66 -17.02
CA THR A 137 12.47 0.81 -18.15
C THR A 137 13.94 1.00 -18.52
N THR A 138 14.58 2.08 -18.06
CA THR A 138 15.95 2.44 -18.41
C THR A 138 17.01 1.82 -17.47
N PHE A 139 16.60 1.24 -16.35
CA PHE A 139 17.50 0.55 -15.43
C PHE A 139 16.75 -0.51 -14.61
N GLN A 140 17.51 -1.46 -14.07
CA GLN A 140 16.94 -2.49 -13.21
C GLN A 140 16.83 -1.98 -11.77
N HIS A 141 15.60 -1.70 -11.33
CA HIS A 141 15.37 -1.20 -9.97
C HIS A 141 15.35 -2.34 -8.95
N ALA A 142 16.40 -2.47 -8.13
CA ALA A 142 16.61 -3.60 -7.22
C ALA A 142 15.44 -3.85 -6.24
N PHE A 143 14.84 -2.79 -5.67
CA PHE A 143 13.64 -2.91 -4.84
C PHE A 143 12.44 -3.48 -5.61
N LYS A 144 12.17 -3.01 -6.83
CA LYS A 144 11.03 -3.48 -7.64
C LYS A 144 11.19 -4.94 -8.07
N LEU A 145 12.42 -5.41 -8.35
CA LEU A 145 12.68 -6.85 -8.57
C LEU A 145 12.34 -7.70 -7.34
N ARG A 146 12.75 -7.26 -6.15
CA ARG A 146 12.45 -7.98 -4.91
C ARG A 146 10.95 -8.00 -4.64
N LEU A 147 10.27 -6.89 -4.95
CA LEU A 147 8.82 -6.75 -4.80
C LEU A 147 8.07 -7.69 -5.77
N GLU A 148 8.47 -7.72 -7.04
CA GLU A 148 7.93 -8.64 -8.05
C GLU A 148 8.10 -10.10 -7.63
N ALA A 149 9.33 -10.51 -7.24
CA ALA A 149 9.58 -11.85 -6.74
C ALA A 149 8.76 -12.17 -5.48
N TRP A 150 8.49 -11.18 -4.63
CA TRP A 150 7.65 -11.34 -3.45
C TRP A 150 6.19 -11.58 -3.80
N TYR A 151 5.62 -10.81 -4.73
CA TYR A 151 4.25 -11.05 -5.23
C TYR A 151 4.10 -12.44 -5.86
N MET A 152 5.09 -12.87 -6.67
CA MET A 152 5.08 -14.21 -7.26
C MET A 152 5.07 -15.32 -6.20
N ARG A 153 5.86 -15.19 -5.13
CA ARG A 153 5.84 -16.14 -3.99
C ARG A 153 4.51 -16.12 -3.23
N MET A 154 3.77 -15.02 -3.26
CA MET A 154 2.43 -14.91 -2.68
C MET A 154 1.32 -15.49 -3.58
N GLY A 155 1.67 -15.98 -4.78
CA GLY A 155 0.75 -16.60 -5.73
C GLY A 155 0.18 -15.64 -6.77
N TYR A 156 0.65 -14.39 -6.81
CA TYR A 156 0.30 -13.46 -7.88
C TYR A 156 1.03 -13.81 -9.17
N LYS A 157 0.38 -13.57 -10.31
CA LYS A 157 0.94 -13.77 -11.65
C LYS A 157 0.93 -12.45 -12.40
N LEU A 158 2.01 -12.15 -13.10
CA LEU A 158 2.06 -11.01 -14.03
C LEU A 158 1.05 -11.28 -15.17
N THR A 159 0.13 -10.35 -15.37
CA THR A 159 -0.92 -10.46 -16.40
C THR A 159 -0.80 -9.39 -17.48
N GLU A 160 -0.24 -8.23 -17.14
CA GLU A 160 -0.13 -7.09 -18.04
C GLU A 160 1.10 -6.25 -17.74
N ILE A 161 1.64 -5.63 -18.79
CA ILE A 161 2.61 -4.53 -18.70
C ILE A 161 2.05 -3.39 -19.55
N GLY A 162 1.79 -2.24 -18.93
CA GLY A 162 1.24 -1.06 -19.61
C GLY A 162 2.21 0.12 -19.57
N SER A 163 2.08 1.00 -20.56
CA SER A 163 2.91 2.20 -20.69
C SER A 163 2.33 3.32 -19.83
N PHE A 164 3.05 3.69 -18.75
CA PHE A 164 2.54 4.72 -17.85
C PHE A 164 2.39 6.09 -18.55
N ALA A 165 3.24 6.38 -19.54
CA ALA A 165 3.18 7.64 -20.27
C ALA A 165 1.96 7.74 -21.21
N GLU A 166 1.51 6.60 -21.75
CA GLU A 166 0.34 6.54 -22.62
C GLU A 166 -0.95 6.60 -21.81
N ASP A 167 -1.03 5.86 -20.71
CA ASP A 167 -2.24 5.76 -19.89
C ASP A 167 -2.41 6.94 -18.92
N PHE A 168 -1.30 7.55 -18.48
CA PHE A 168 -1.29 8.67 -17.54
C PHE A 168 -0.42 9.84 -18.05
N PRO A 169 -0.76 10.45 -19.19
CA PRO A 169 0.10 11.46 -19.83
C PRO A 169 0.29 12.72 -18.96
N HIS A 170 -0.64 13.02 -18.06
CA HIS A 170 -0.53 14.14 -17.13
C HIS A 170 0.43 13.87 -15.95
N LEU A 171 0.68 12.60 -15.62
CA LEU A 171 1.62 12.20 -14.55
C LEU A 171 3.01 11.91 -15.09
N ALA A 172 3.13 11.57 -16.38
CA ALA A 172 4.40 11.27 -17.02
C ALA A 172 5.49 12.35 -16.83
N PRO A 173 5.18 13.68 -16.86
CA PRO A 173 6.18 14.72 -16.62
C PRO A 173 6.81 14.67 -15.22
N LEU A 174 6.13 14.07 -14.24
CA LEU A 174 6.62 13.91 -12.87
C LEU A 174 7.69 12.82 -12.73
N LEU A 175 7.79 11.91 -13.71
CA LEU A 175 8.78 10.83 -13.71
C LEU A 175 10.16 11.32 -14.14
N ARG A 176 11.22 10.70 -13.59
CA ARG A 176 12.61 10.94 -13.99
C ARG A 176 12.95 10.35 -15.36
N GLY A 177 12.20 9.37 -15.81
CA GLY A 177 12.39 8.73 -17.12
C GLY A 177 11.24 7.78 -17.47
N PRO A 178 11.32 7.11 -18.63
CA PRO A 178 10.33 6.15 -19.08
C PRO A 178 10.08 5.06 -18.02
N THR A 179 8.80 4.80 -17.75
CA THR A 179 8.32 3.92 -16.69
C THR A 179 7.11 3.16 -17.21
N ASP A 180 7.06 1.86 -16.97
CA ASP A 180 5.89 1.03 -17.19
C ASP A 180 5.19 0.76 -15.86
N TYR A 181 3.96 0.28 -15.90
CA TYR A 181 3.37 -0.41 -14.77
C TYR A 181 3.18 -1.90 -15.10
N LYS A 182 3.51 -2.75 -14.13
CA LYS A 182 3.23 -4.18 -14.17
C LYS A 182 1.98 -4.48 -13.36
N MET A 183 1.02 -5.19 -13.94
CA MET A 183 -0.18 -5.65 -13.25
C MET A 183 -0.02 -7.12 -12.88
N PHE A 184 -0.28 -7.43 -11.61
CA PHE A 184 -0.27 -8.78 -11.11
C PHE A 184 -1.67 -9.15 -10.59
N GLU A 185 -2.15 -10.34 -10.92
CA GLU A 185 -3.43 -10.86 -10.43
C GLU A 185 -3.24 -12.16 -9.64
N LYS A 186 -4.06 -12.35 -8.63
CA LYS A 186 -4.21 -13.60 -7.87
C LYS A 186 -5.68 -13.96 -7.74
N ARG A 187 -6.03 -15.21 -8.04
CA ARG A 187 -7.37 -15.75 -7.74
C ARG A 187 -7.50 -15.94 -6.23
N LEU A 188 -8.56 -15.41 -5.66
CA LEU A 188 -8.92 -15.59 -4.25
C LEU A 188 -9.64 -16.94 -4.09
N VAL A 189 -9.34 -17.64 -3.00
CA VAL A 189 -9.90 -18.95 -2.64
C VAL A 189 -10.33 -18.98 -1.20
#